data_AF-A0A9D6VZA7-F1
#
_entry.id   AF-A0A9D6VZA7-F1
#
_cell.length_a   1.000
_cell.length_b   1.000
_cell.length_c   1.000
_cell.angle_alpha   90.00
_cell.angle_beta   90.00
_cell.angle_gamma   90.00
#
_symmetry.space_group_name_H-M   'P 1'
#
loop_
_entity.id
_entity.type
_entity.pdbx_description
1 polymer ?
#
loop_
_entity_poly.entity_id
_entity_poly.type
_entity_poly.pdbx_seq_one_letter_code
_entity_poly.pdbx_strand_id
1 'polypeptide(L)'
;MNESRLMPTKIPVTSMLAFLAVLDLVLSVWAWTMPELWFRVWHGAGYVDPQALLPRCAANWTAFFLVQLMALLRWRREAWWLAVVAGVRLSDVFTDTTCSLLAGDVTLAARVLFPLTGAGNLVFALLLLRADLAIRSPAVAVRESPPESRLPGGSR
;
A
#
# COMPACT_ATOMS: atom_id res chain seq x y z
N MET A 1 -23.03 19.23 -5.59
CA MET A 1 -21.58 18.97 -5.41
C MET A 1 -21.13 18.15 -6.62
N ASN A 2 -20.43 18.77 -7.56
CA ASN A 2 -20.11 18.18 -8.87
C ASN A 2 -18.86 17.30 -8.75
N GLU A 3 -19.02 15.98 -8.69
CA GLU A 3 -17.94 14.98 -8.58
C GLU A 3 -17.08 14.81 -9.85
N SER A 4 -17.26 15.67 -10.86
CA SER A 4 -16.77 15.43 -12.23
C SER A 4 -15.49 16.15 -12.63
N ARG A 5 -14.73 16.73 -11.68
CA ARG A 5 -13.41 17.34 -11.97
C ARG A 5 -12.34 16.93 -10.97
N LEU A 6 -11.93 15.66 -11.00
CA LEU A 6 -10.65 15.21 -10.45
C LEU A 6 -10.04 14.17 -11.41
N MET A 7 -8.89 14.57 -11.94
CA MET A 7 -7.87 13.95 -12.82
C MET A 7 -8.08 12.57 -13.49
N PRO A 8 -7.55 12.39 -14.73
CA PRO A 8 -7.67 11.18 -15.54
C PRO A 8 -6.69 10.09 -15.10
N THR A 9 -6.95 9.50 -13.94
CA THR A 9 -6.62 8.12 -13.59
C THR A 9 -7.46 7.78 -12.37
N LYS A 10 -8.72 7.39 -12.63
CA LYS A 10 -9.67 6.95 -11.60
C LYS A 10 -9.29 5.55 -11.09
N ILE A 11 -8.08 5.36 -10.58
CA ILE A 11 -7.79 4.12 -9.86
C ILE A 11 -8.59 4.21 -8.56
N PRO A 12 -9.56 3.32 -8.33
CA PRO A 12 -10.40 3.42 -7.14
C PRO A 12 -9.53 3.04 -5.94
N VAL A 13 -9.24 4.00 -5.07
CA VAL A 13 -8.47 3.78 -3.83
C VAL A 13 -9.04 2.60 -3.03
N THR A 14 -10.37 2.48 -2.95
CA THR A 14 -11.06 1.34 -2.35
C THR A 14 -10.66 0.01 -2.99
N SER A 15 -10.59 -0.07 -4.32
CA SER A 15 -10.21 -1.29 -5.03
C SER A 15 -8.75 -1.66 -4.79
N MET A 16 -7.85 -0.66 -4.73
CA MET A 16 -6.45 -0.89 -4.35
C MET A 16 -6.34 -1.44 -2.94
N LEU A 17 -6.99 -0.80 -1.96
CA LEU A 17 -6.97 -1.24 -0.57
C LEU A 17 -7.55 -2.65 -0.40
N ALA A 18 -8.67 -2.93 -1.09
CA ALA A 18 -9.28 -4.25 -1.08
C ALA A 18 -8.36 -5.32 -1.69
N PHE A 19 -7.76 -5.03 -2.84
CA PHE A 19 -6.79 -5.92 -3.49
C PHE A 19 -5.61 -6.23 -2.56
N LEU A 20 -4.99 -5.21 -1.97
CA LEU A 20 -3.83 -5.41 -1.12
C LEU A 20 -4.18 -6.14 0.20
N ALA A 21 -5.35 -5.87 0.78
CA ALA A 21 -5.84 -6.62 1.93
C ALA A 21 -6.03 -8.11 1.60
N VAL A 22 -6.67 -8.42 0.46
CA VAL A 22 -6.84 -9.81 0.00
C VAL A 22 -5.48 -10.46 -0.25
N LEU A 23 -4.55 -9.76 -0.90
CA LEU A 23 -3.20 -10.26 -1.18
C LEU A 23 -2.50 -10.70 0.12
N ASP A 24 -2.44 -9.83 1.12
CA ASP A 24 -1.74 -10.16 2.37
C ASP A 24 -2.46 -11.22 3.20
N LEU A 25 -3.79 -11.29 3.11
CA LEU A 25 -4.55 -12.39 3.71
C LEU A 25 -4.16 -13.72 3.07
N VAL A 26 -4.08 -13.78 1.74
CA VAL A 26 -3.66 -14.99 1.02
C VAL A 26 -2.21 -15.36 1.36
N LEU A 27 -1.28 -14.39 1.36
CA LEU A 27 0.12 -14.64 1.71
C LEU A 27 0.27 -15.13 3.15
N SER A 28 -0.43 -14.50 4.10
CA SER A 28 -0.47 -14.91 5.50
C SER A 28 -1.00 -16.34 5.65
N VAL A 29 -2.18 -16.63 5.09
CA VAL A 29 -2.79 -17.97 5.18
C VAL A 29 -1.86 -19.03 4.56
N TRP A 30 -1.29 -18.74 3.39
CA TRP A 30 -0.39 -19.68 2.72
C TRP A 30 0.85 -19.97 3.56
N ALA A 31 1.52 -18.94 4.08
CA ALA A 31 2.73 -19.10 4.88
C ALA A 31 2.49 -19.78 6.23
N TRP A 32 1.33 -19.54 6.87
CA TRP A 32 0.96 -20.21 8.11
C TRP A 32 0.60 -21.69 7.91
N THR A 33 -0.15 -22.00 6.85
CA THR A 33 -0.82 -23.31 6.73
C THR A 33 -0.11 -24.29 5.79
N MET A 34 0.72 -23.80 4.86
CA MET A 34 1.42 -24.65 3.89
C MET A 34 2.90 -24.22 3.71
N PRO A 35 3.70 -24.20 4.78
CA PRO A 35 5.08 -23.71 4.72
C PRO A 35 5.97 -24.55 3.80
N GLU A 36 5.81 -25.87 3.73
CA GLU A 36 6.52 -26.73 2.78
C GLU A 36 6.20 -26.36 1.33
N LEU A 37 4.94 -26.07 1.03
CA LEU A 37 4.56 -25.67 -0.32
C LEU A 37 5.15 -24.29 -0.66
N TRP A 38 5.08 -23.34 0.28
CA TRP A 38 5.66 -22.02 0.12
C TRP A 38 7.16 -22.13 -0.18
N PHE A 39 7.93 -22.87 0.63
CA PHE A 39 9.38 -23.03 0.45
C PHE A 39 9.73 -23.71 -0.88
N ARG A 40 8.98 -24.73 -1.28
CA ARG A 40 9.20 -25.38 -2.58
C ARG A 40 8.95 -24.44 -3.76
N VAL A 41 7.92 -23.61 -3.69
CA VAL A 41 7.59 -22.67 -4.79
C VAL A 41 8.64 -21.58 -4.93
N TRP A 42 9.11 -21.00 -3.82
CA TRP A 42 10.02 -19.85 -3.86
C TRP A 42 11.50 -20.23 -3.85
N HIS A 43 11.87 -21.29 -3.13
CA HIS A 43 13.26 -21.69 -2.93
C HIS A 43 13.63 -23.02 -3.60
N GLY A 44 12.65 -23.81 -4.07
CA GLY A 44 12.93 -25.11 -4.69
C GLY A 44 13.49 -26.14 -3.71
N ALA A 45 13.34 -25.91 -2.40
CA ALA A 45 13.93 -26.69 -1.33
C ALA A 45 12.88 -27.14 -0.30
N GLY A 46 13.26 -28.10 0.55
CA GLY A 46 12.46 -28.49 1.72
C GLY A 46 12.41 -27.36 2.76
N TYR A 47 11.31 -27.27 3.51
CA TYR A 47 11.16 -26.27 4.57
C TYR A 47 12.03 -26.61 5.78
N VAL A 48 13.02 -25.77 6.04
CA VAL A 48 13.89 -25.81 7.23
C VAL A 48 14.10 -24.39 7.72
N ASP A 49 13.51 -24.04 8.86
CA ASP A 49 13.47 -22.66 9.35
C ASP A 49 13.59 -22.59 10.89
N PRO A 50 14.79 -22.87 11.44
CA PRO A 50 14.99 -22.88 12.89
C PRO A 50 14.86 -21.49 13.53
N GLN A 51 14.92 -20.41 12.74
CA GLN A 51 14.74 -19.03 13.19
C GLN A 51 13.30 -18.52 13.06
N ALA A 52 12.36 -19.36 12.60
CA ALA A 52 10.96 -19.01 12.39
C ALA A 52 10.77 -17.75 11.52
N LEU A 53 11.58 -17.58 10.47
CA LEU A 53 11.49 -16.47 9.54
C LEU A 53 10.19 -16.49 8.74
N LEU A 54 9.74 -17.65 8.27
CA LEU A 54 8.49 -17.76 7.52
C LEU A 54 7.26 -17.48 8.40
N PRO A 55 7.11 -18.05 9.61
CA PRO A 55 6.08 -17.65 10.56
C PRO A 55 6.11 -16.16 10.90
N ARG A 56 7.31 -15.57 11.05
CA ARG A 56 7.47 -14.12 11.27
C ARG A 56 6.96 -13.31 10.07
N CYS A 57 7.28 -13.72 8.84
CA CYS A 57 6.73 -13.11 7.62
C CYS A 57 5.20 -13.24 7.57
N ALA A 58 4.65 -14.41 7.91
CA ALA A 58 3.21 -14.63 7.97
C ALA A 58 2.52 -13.72 8.99
N ALA A 59 3.14 -13.51 10.17
CA ALA A 59 2.67 -12.55 11.17
C ALA A 59 2.70 -11.10 10.64
N ASN A 60 3.76 -10.71 9.92
CA ASN A 60 3.84 -9.38 9.30
C ASN A 60 2.72 -9.17 8.27
N TRP A 61 2.50 -10.11 7.36
CA TRP A 61 1.38 -10.02 6.40
C TRP A 61 0.02 -9.99 7.09
N THR A 62 -0.15 -10.71 8.20
CA THR A 62 -1.37 -10.61 9.03
C THR A 62 -1.56 -9.19 9.56
N ALA A 63 -0.50 -8.56 10.09
CA ALA A 63 -0.57 -7.18 10.55
C ALA A 63 -0.89 -6.21 9.39
N PHE A 64 -0.29 -6.43 8.22
CA PHE A 64 -0.55 -5.62 7.03
C PHE A 64 -2.01 -5.73 6.60
N PHE A 65 -2.56 -6.95 6.53
CA PHE A 65 -3.97 -7.20 6.26
C PHE A 65 -4.87 -6.38 7.21
N LEU A 66 -4.60 -6.42 8.52
CA LEU A 66 -5.38 -5.68 9.51
C LEU A 66 -5.29 -4.16 9.31
N VAL A 67 -4.09 -3.63 9.06
CA VAL A 67 -3.89 -2.19 8.78
C VAL A 67 -4.67 -1.76 7.55
N GLN A 68 -4.68 -2.58 6.50
CA GLN A 68 -5.38 -2.27 5.26
C GLN A 68 -6.88 -2.42 5.38
N LEU A 69 -7.35 -3.37 6.18
CA LEU A 69 -8.76 -3.49 6.51
C LEU A 69 -9.23 -2.25 7.27
N MET A 70 -8.45 -1.76 8.24
CA MET A 70 -8.74 -0.49 8.92
C MET A 70 -8.74 0.69 7.94
N ALA A 71 -7.75 0.76 7.05
CA ALA A 71 -7.71 1.79 6.02
C ALA A 71 -8.93 1.72 5.10
N LEU A 72 -9.33 0.53 4.64
CA LEU A 72 -10.50 0.32 3.79
C LEU A 72 -11.79 0.87 4.42
N LEU A 73 -11.92 0.74 5.74
CA LEU A 73 -13.06 1.23 6.51
C LEU A 73 -12.99 2.74 6.81
N ARG A 74 -11.78 3.32 6.96
CA ARG A 74 -11.61 4.66 7.53
C ARG A 74 -11.11 5.72 6.55
N TRP A 75 -10.49 5.35 5.43
CA TRP A 75 -9.77 6.30 4.56
C TRP A 75 -10.62 7.46 4.05
N ARG A 76 -11.93 7.25 3.85
CA ARG A 76 -12.86 8.31 3.41
C ARG A 76 -13.08 9.40 4.46
N ARG A 77 -12.99 9.06 5.74
CA ARG A 77 -13.11 10.00 6.87
C ARG A 77 -11.74 10.55 7.27
N GLU A 78 -10.72 9.71 7.13
CA GLU A 78 -9.38 9.93 7.65
C GLU A 78 -8.34 9.52 6.60
N ALA A 79 -8.00 10.44 5.70
CA ALA A 79 -7.12 10.15 4.56
C ALA A 79 -5.71 9.68 4.97
N TRP A 80 -5.25 10.03 6.18
CA TRP A 80 -3.93 9.66 6.69
C TRP A 80 -3.71 8.14 6.75
N TRP A 81 -4.78 7.33 6.80
CA TRP A 81 -4.69 5.87 6.66
C TRP A 81 -4.05 5.43 5.34
N LEU A 82 -4.17 6.21 4.26
CA LEU A 82 -3.51 5.92 2.99
C LEU A 82 -1.99 6.04 3.10
N ALA A 83 -1.50 7.04 3.84
CA ALA A 83 -0.07 7.19 4.12
C ALA A 83 0.47 6.05 5.00
N VAL A 84 -0.34 5.56 5.96
CA VAL A 84 0.01 4.38 6.78
C VAL A 84 0.17 3.14 5.89
N VAL A 85 -0.80 2.85 5.02
CA VAL A 85 -0.72 1.71 4.10
C VAL A 85 0.45 1.88 3.12
N ALA A 86 0.74 3.10 2.66
CA ALA A 86 1.92 3.35 1.85
C ALA A 86 3.22 3.02 2.60
N GLY A 87 3.31 3.37 3.89
CA GLY A 87 4.45 2.98 4.74
C GLY A 87 4.59 1.47 4.85
N VAL A 88 3.48 0.74 5.02
CA VAL A 88 3.46 -0.73 4.98
C VAL A 88 4.00 -1.25 3.64
N ARG A 89 3.51 -0.74 2.50
CA ARG A 89 3.99 -1.17 1.18
C ARG A 89 5.48 -0.89 0.98
N LEU A 90 5.97 0.28 1.42
CA LEU A 90 7.40 0.60 1.36
C LEU A 90 8.25 -0.38 2.16
N SER A 91 7.77 -0.85 3.31
CA SER A 91 8.49 -1.87 4.09
C SER A 91 8.67 -3.18 3.30
N ASP A 92 7.65 -3.58 2.54
CA ASP A 92 7.73 -4.78 1.70
C ASP A 92 8.64 -4.62 0.48
N VAL A 93 8.80 -3.40 -0.05
CA VAL A 93 9.83 -3.13 -1.09
C VAL A 93 11.21 -3.54 -0.60
N PHE A 94 11.54 -3.26 0.68
CA PHE A 94 12.82 -3.67 1.27
C PHE A 94 12.91 -5.19 1.43
N THR A 95 11.83 -5.84 1.85
CA THR A 95 11.76 -7.31 1.96
C THR A 95 12.00 -7.96 0.59
N ASP A 96 11.23 -7.56 -0.42
CA ASP A 96 11.31 -8.08 -1.79
C ASP A 96 12.69 -7.85 -2.40
N THR A 97 13.28 -6.66 -2.20
CA THR A 97 14.63 -6.34 -2.69
C THR A 97 15.68 -7.19 -1.98
N THR A 98 15.56 -7.36 -0.68
CA THR A 98 16.50 -8.18 0.12
C THR A 98 16.43 -9.64 -0.32
N CYS A 99 15.23 -10.20 -0.50
CA CYS A 99 15.04 -11.55 -1.04
C CYS A 99 15.61 -11.68 -2.46
N SER A 100 15.38 -10.69 -3.33
CA SER A 100 15.90 -10.69 -4.70
C SER A 100 17.43 -10.69 -4.77
N LEU A 101 18.09 -9.98 -3.85
CA LEU A 101 19.54 -9.78 -3.88
C LEU A 101 20.31 -10.82 -3.07
N LEU A 102 19.75 -11.29 -1.96
CA LEU A 102 20.49 -12.08 -0.97
C LEU A 102 20.05 -13.54 -0.87
N ALA A 103 18.93 -13.93 -1.46
CA ALA A 103 18.51 -15.33 -1.44
C ALA A 103 19.42 -16.16 -2.36
N GLY A 104 20.21 -17.06 -1.77
CA GLY A 104 21.19 -17.88 -2.50
C GLY A 104 20.52 -18.85 -3.49
N ASP A 105 19.46 -19.51 -3.06
CA ASP A 105 18.70 -20.47 -3.87
C ASP A 105 17.25 -20.02 -3.99
N VAL A 106 16.88 -19.65 -5.22
CA VAL A 106 15.53 -19.20 -5.59
C VAL A 106 15.13 -19.82 -6.91
N THR A 107 13.85 -20.21 -7.01
CA THR A 107 13.27 -20.71 -8.25
C THR A 107 13.22 -19.61 -9.31
N LEU A 108 13.03 -19.99 -10.58
CA LEU A 108 12.81 -19.00 -11.65
C LEU A 108 11.60 -18.11 -11.35
N ALA A 109 10.54 -18.69 -10.77
CA ALA A 109 9.36 -17.94 -10.36
C ALA A 109 9.73 -16.86 -9.33
N ALA A 110 10.49 -17.19 -8.29
CA ALA A 110 10.97 -16.21 -7.30
C ALA A 110 11.85 -15.13 -7.91
N ARG A 111 12.77 -15.48 -8.83
CA ARG A 111 13.66 -14.52 -9.51
C ARG A 111 12.90 -13.45 -10.30
N VAL A 112 11.73 -13.79 -10.84
CA VAL A 112 10.88 -12.85 -11.59
C VAL A 112 9.90 -12.15 -10.67
N LEU A 113 9.28 -12.88 -9.76
CA LEU A 113 8.18 -12.36 -8.95
C LEU A 113 8.67 -11.44 -7.83
N PHE A 114 9.78 -11.71 -7.15
CA PHE A 114 10.29 -10.79 -6.11
C PHE A 114 10.60 -9.37 -6.63
N PRO A 115 11.32 -9.16 -7.75
CA PRO A 115 11.51 -7.79 -8.24
C PRO A 115 10.20 -7.18 -8.74
N LEU A 116 9.28 -7.99 -9.28
CA LEU A 116 7.97 -7.52 -9.73
C LEU A 116 7.08 -7.09 -8.55
N THR A 117 7.05 -7.86 -7.46
CA THR A 117 6.33 -7.52 -6.22
C THR A 117 6.94 -6.28 -5.58
N GLY A 118 8.27 -6.18 -5.53
CA GLY A 118 8.95 -4.99 -5.03
C GLY A 118 8.60 -3.73 -5.81
N ALA A 119 8.63 -3.80 -7.14
CA ALA A 119 8.20 -2.70 -8.00
C ALA A 119 6.71 -2.38 -7.83
N GLY A 120 5.86 -3.40 -7.73
CA GLY A 120 4.42 -3.24 -7.49
C GLY A 120 4.12 -2.54 -6.17
N ASN A 121 4.76 -2.98 -5.08
CA ASN A 121 4.66 -2.37 -3.76
C ASN A 121 5.08 -0.89 -3.78
N LEU A 122 6.16 -0.55 -4.48
CA LEU A 122 6.58 0.85 -4.67
C LEU A 122 5.52 1.66 -5.42
N VAL A 123 4.96 1.12 -6.51
CA VAL A 123 3.89 1.79 -7.27
C VAL A 123 2.66 2.02 -6.39
N PHE A 124 2.20 1.02 -5.65
CA PHE A 124 1.07 1.15 -4.73
C PHE A 124 1.33 2.21 -3.65
N ALA A 125 2.53 2.21 -3.05
CA ALA A 125 2.91 3.20 -2.05
C ALA A 125 2.85 4.63 -2.60
N LEU A 126 3.43 4.86 -3.78
CA LEU A 126 3.46 6.18 -4.41
C LEU A 126 2.05 6.67 -4.78
N LEU A 127 1.19 5.77 -5.28
CA LEU A 127 -0.21 6.10 -5.60
C LEU A 127 -1.01 6.46 -4.34
N LEU A 128 -0.83 5.72 -3.25
CA LEU A 128 -1.51 5.98 -1.98
C LEU A 128 -1.05 7.29 -1.34
N LEU A 129 0.26 7.59 -1.36
CA LEU A 129 0.78 8.88 -0.88
C LEU A 129 0.26 10.05 -1.70
N ARG A 130 0.21 9.91 -3.03
CA ARG A 130 -0.38 10.92 -3.91
C ARG A 130 -1.85 11.16 -3.57
N ALA A 131 -2.62 10.09 -3.31
CA ALA A 131 -4.01 10.20 -2.92
C ALA A 131 -4.18 10.89 -1.55
N ASP A 132 -3.38 10.54 -0.55
CA ASP A 132 -3.37 11.22 0.77
C ASP A 132 -3.13 12.72 0.62
N LEU A 133 -2.04 13.09 -0.07
CA LEU A 133 -1.65 14.48 -0.26
C LEU A 133 -2.71 15.26 -1.04
N ALA A 134 -3.32 14.67 -2.06
CA ALA A 134 -4.37 15.31 -2.85
C ALA A 134 -5.63 15.60 -2.01
N ILE A 135 -6.02 14.67 -1.11
CA ILE A 135 -7.18 14.84 -0.24
C ILE A 135 -6.89 15.85 0.88
N ARG A 136 -5.67 15.86 1.42
CA ARG A 136 -5.29 16.71 2.56
C ARG A 136 -4.83 18.12 2.19
N SER A 137 -4.51 18.39 0.93
CA SER A 137 -3.99 19.69 0.50
C SER A 137 -5.07 20.78 0.57
N PRO A 138 -4.92 21.83 1.43
CA PRO A 138 -5.89 22.92 1.57
C PRO A 138 -5.92 23.90 0.38
N ALA A 139 -5.07 23.72 -0.63
CA ALA A 139 -4.90 24.66 -1.75
C ALA A 139 -6.14 24.83 -2.65
N VAL A 140 -7.16 23.97 -2.53
CA VAL A 140 -8.47 24.14 -3.20
C VAL A 140 -9.40 25.06 -2.40
N ALA A 141 -9.30 25.08 -1.07
CA ALA A 141 -10.21 25.86 -0.21
C ALA A 141 -9.94 27.37 -0.22
N VAL A 142 -8.72 27.80 -0.54
CA VAL A 142 -8.33 29.22 -0.52
C VAL A 142 -8.74 29.95 -1.81
N ARG A 143 -8.95 29.24 -2.93
CA ARG A 143 -9.24 29.85 -4.24
C ARG A 143 -10.70 30.27 -4.46
N GLU A 144 -11.61 29.91 -3.57
CA GLU A 144 -13.04 30.27 -3.65
C GLU A 144 -13.46 31.40 -2.70
N SER A 145 -12.54 31.98 -1.94
CA SER A 145 -12.84 33.22 -1.21
C SER A 145 -13.10 34.32 -2.25
N PRO A 146 -14.33 34.83 -2.42
CA PRO A 146 -14.57 35.94 -3.31
C PRO A 146 -13.69 37.10 -2.88
N PRO A 147 -13.17 37.93 -3.80
CA PRO A 147 -12.53 39.17 -3.40
C PRO A 147 -13.55 39.93 -2.56
N GLU A 148 -13.27 40.02 -1.26
CA GLU A 148 -14.02 40.85 -0.32
C GLU A 148 -14.21 42.19 -1.01
N SER A 149 -15.46 42.49 -1.33
CA SER A 149 -15.86 43.72 -1.98
C SER A 149 -15.29 44.85 -1.15
N ARG A 150 -14.22 45.49 -1.65
CA ARG A 150 -13.73 46.76 -1.14
C ARG A 150 -14.90 47.73 -1.25
N LEU A 151 -15.67 47.87 -0.17
CA LEU A 151 -16.65 48.92 -0.08
C LEU A 151 -15.86 50.24 -0.17
N PRO A 152 -16.14 51.09 -1.16
CA PRO A 152 -15.50 52.39 -1.25
C PRO A 152 -15.87 53.16 0.01
N GLY A 153 -14.86 53.54 0.79
CA GLY A 153 -15.00 54.43 1.92
C GLY A 153 -15.76 55.66 1.48
N GLY A 154 -16.96 55.84 2.04
CA GLY A 154 -17.77 57.02 1.84
C GLY A 154 -17.03 58.23 2.39
N SER A 155 -16.86 59.23 1.53
CA SER A 155 -16.52 60.59 1.91
C SER A 155 -17.73 61.24 2.59
N ARG A 156 -17.53 61.72 3.83
CA ARG A 156 -18.24 62.86 4.40
C ARG A 156 -17.26 63.69 5.22
#